data_AF-A0A7J0CIN5-F1
#
_entry.id   AF-A0A7J0CIN5-F1
#
_cell.length_a   1.000
_cell.length_b   1.000
_cell.length_c   1.000
_cell.angle_alpha   90.00
_cell.angle_beta   90.00
_cell.angle_gamma   90.00
#
_symmetry.space_group_name_H-M   'P 1'
#
loop_
_entity.id
_entity.type
_entity.pdbx_description
1 polymer ?
#
loop_
_entity_poly.entity_id
_entity_poly.type
_entity_poly.pdbx_seq_one_letter_code
_entity_poly.pdbx_strand_id
1 'polypeptide(L)'
;MYLASGVLMAGLATACADGKSSAGGGGLRASGSTTVAPVAADAAEALKAQGMNITIATQGGSAGGISQLAAGQIDIALSSKPIAEEDRTAHPKTDFVTTQIGSDAVGVIVTKPVADAGVKNLTADQVRGLFEGKITNWSELGGPKLDVFVYDKEPGRGTREVLDKYVYGTRRPRRRRTPTTSRSSAATWRPATSWSPPPGRSAPCPPASSRGGTSSPW
;
A
#
# COMPACT_ATOMS: atom_id res chain seq x y z
N MET A 1 -24.47 59.22 -67.68
CA MET A 1 -23.71 59.80 -66.55
C MET A 1 -23.68 58.78 -65.42
N TYR A 2 -22.49 58.58 -64.85
CA TYR A 2 -22.04 57.50 -63.96
C TYR A 2 -22.93 57.18 -62.74
N LEU A 3 -22.84 55.92 -62.27
CA LEU A 3 -22.42 55.47 -60.91
C LEU A 3 -22.93 54.02 -60.70
N ALA A 4 -22.09 52.98 -60.72
CA ALA A 4 -21.15 52.53 -59.68
C ALA A 4 -21.83 51.86 -58.47
N SER A 5 -21.17 50.77 -58.01
CA SER A 5 -21.28 50.14 -56.67
C SER A 5 -22.39 49.10 -56.52
N GLY A 6 -22.16 47.91 -55.96
CA GLY A 6 -20.97 47.34 -55.34
C GLY A 6 -21.38 45.99 -54.75
N VAL A 7 -20.58 44.96 -54.98
CA VAL A 7 -20.76 43.62 -54.41
C VAL A 7 -20.48 43.69 -52.91
N LEU A 8 -21.48 43.36 -52.08
CA LEU A 8 -21.30 43.16 -50.63
C LEU A 8 -21.55 41.69 -50.31
N MET A 9 -20.49 40.87 -50.42
CA MET A 9 -20.47 39.52 -49.85
C MET A 9 -20.31 39.63 -48.34
N ALA A 10 -21.39 39.36 -47.60
CA ALA A 10 -21.37 39.24 -46.15
C ALA A 10 -20.67 37.93 -45.75
N GLY A 11 -19.44 38.05 -45.24
CA GLY A 11 -18.74 36.93 -44.61
C GLY A 11 -19.33 36.60 -43.24
N LEU A 12 -19.92 35.41 -43.11
CA LEU A 12 -20.19 34.79 -41.81
C LEU A 12 -18.86 34.31 -41.22
N ALA A 13 -18.30 35.08 -40.29
CA ALA A 13 -17.22 34.61 -39.44
C ALA A 13 -17.82 33.71 -38.34
N THR A 14 -17.79 32.41 -38.57
CA THR A 14 -18.07 31.40 -37.55
C THR A 14 -16.93 31.45 -36.52
N ALA A 15 -17.17 32.14 -35.41
CA ALA A 15 -16.27 32.17 -34.27
C ALA A 15 -16.22 30.78 -33.62
N CYS A 16 -15.16 30.03 -33.89
CA CYS A 16 -14.82 28.84 -33.12
C CYS A 16 -14.45 29.26 -31.70
N ALA A 17 -15.23 28.76 -30.74
CA ALA A 17 -14.97 28.88 -29.33
C ALA A 17 -13.77 28.00 -28.95
N ASP A 18 -12.62 28.61 -28.66
CA ASP A 18 -11.59 27.97 -27.85
C ASP A 18 -11.84 28.34 -26.38
N GLY A 19 -12.83 27.64 -25.80
CA GLY A 19 -12.99 27.55 -24.37
C GLY A 19 -11.83 26.77 -23.76
N LYS A 20 -10.67 27.42 -23.58
CA LYS A 20 -9.67 26.98 -22.61
C LYS A 20 -10.26 27.17 -21.22
N SER A 21 -11.05 26.20 -20.79
CA SER A 21 -11.33 25.96 -19.38
C SER A 21 -10.00 25.75 -18.70
N SER A 22 -9.45 26.80 -18.08
CA SER A 22 -8.36 26.66 -17.14
C SER A 22 -8.86 25.72 -16.05
N ALA A 23 -8.29 24.52 -15.96
CA ALA A 23 -8.47 23.62 -14.83
C ALA A 23 -7.80 24.25 -13.60
N GLY A 24 -8.45 25.26 -13.04
CA GLY A 24 -8.12 25.88 -11.77
C GLY A 24 -9.19 25.51 -10.76
N GLY A 25 -8.80 24.83 -9.68
CA GLY A 25 -9.55 24.79 -8.42
C GLY A 25 -9.94 23.41 -7.87
N GLY A 26 -9.87 22.34 -8.66
CA GLY A 26 -10.13 20.98 -8.17
C GLY A 26 -8.88 20.38 -7.54
N GLY A 27 -8.90 20.07 -6.25
CA GLY A 27 -7.82 19.31 -5.62
C GLY A 27 -7.66 17.94 -6.28
N LEU A 28 -6.42 17.54 -6.54
CA LEU A 28 -6.08 16.22 -7.09
C LEU A 28 -6.39 15.13 -6.07
N ARG A 29 -6.96 14.03 -6.54
CA ARG A 29 -7.32 12.87 -5.71
C ARG A 29 -6.42 11.70 -6.06
N ALA A 30 -5.70 11.19 -5.07
CA ALA A 30 -4.87 10.01 -5.19
C ALA A 30 -5.39 8.88 -4.28
N SER A 31 -5.44 7.65 -4.77
CA SER A 31 -5.87 6.51 -3.95
C SER A 31 -5.23 5.19 -4.38
N GLY A 32 -5.03 4.28 -3.42
CA GLY A 32 -4.70 2.89 -3.69
C GLY A 32 -3.74 2.26 -2.68
N SER A 33 -2.50 2.00 -3.11
CA SER A 33 -1.49 1.27 -2.35
C SER A 33 -1.11 1.93 -1.03
N THR A 34 -1.21 1.18 0.06
CA THR A 34 -0.76 1.61 1.39
C THR A 34 0.75 1.71 1.52
N THR A 35 1.52 0.99 0.69
CA THR A 35 2.99 1.09 0.68
C THR A 35 3.46 2.42 0.08
N VAL A 36 2.73 2.93 -0.91
CA VAL A 36 3.09 4.19 -1.62
C VAL A 36 2.50 5.42 -0.91
N ALA A 37 1.42 5.24 -0.15
CA ALA A 37 0.70 6.33 0.49
C ALA A 37 1.57 7.27 1.36
N PRO A 38 2.54 6.80 2.18
CA PRO A 38 3.40 7.69 2.96
C PRO A 38 4.24 8.59 2.07
N VAL A 39 4.91 8.02 1.06
CA VAL A 39 5.74 8.78 0.11
C VAL A 39 4.91 9.78 -0.68
N ALA A 40 3.69 9.38 -1.08
CA ALA A 40 2.77 10.27 -1.75
C ALA A 40 2.28 11.40 -0.83
N ALA A 41 2.10 11.14 0.47
CA ALA A 41 1.69 12.15 1.46
C ALA A 41 2.78 13.19 1.69
N ASP A 42 4.03 12.74 1.83
CA ASP A 42 5.18 13.64 1.94
C ASP A 42 5.30 14.53 0.69
N ALA A 43 5.09 13.95 -0.50
CA ALA A 43 5.05 14.71 -1.75
C ALA A 43 3.88 15.71 -1.78
N ALA A 44 2.68 15.29 -1.38
CA ALA A 44 1.51 16.17 -1.32
C ALA A 44 1.74 17.37 -0.39
N GLU A 45 2.39 17.15 0.75
CA GLU A 45 2.76 18.23 1.69
C GLU A 45 3.77 19.19 1.08
N ALA A 46 4.83 18.68 0.44
CA ALA A 46 5.83 19.51 -0.24
C ALA A 46 5.22 20.35 -1.38
N LEU A 47 4.29 19.77 -2.14
CA LEU A 47 3.62 20.41 -3.26
C LEU A 47 2.54 21.41 -2.82
N LYS A 48 2.05 21.31 -1.57
CA LYS A 48 1.12 22.28 -0.99
C LYS A 48 1.70 23.69 -0.94
N ALA A 49 3.00 23.81 -0.67
CA ALA A 49 3.71 25.10 -0.71
C ALA A 49 3.73 25.73 -2.11
N GLN A 50 3.53 24.93 -3.17
CA GLN A 50 3.44 25.38 -4.56
C GLN A 50 2.00 25.63 -5.02
N GLY A 51 1.04 25.59 -4.09
CA GLY A 51 -0.38 25.81 -4.37
C GLY A 51 -1.14 24.59 -4.87
N MET A 52 -0.52 23.40 -4.89
CA MET A 52 -1.21 22.16 -5.24
C MET A 52 -1.94 21.57 -4.04
N ASN A 53 -3.21 21.21 -4.20
CA ASN A 53 -3.97 20.51 -3.19
C ASN A 53 -4.18 19.06 -3.60
N ILE A 54 -3.55 18.11 -2.90
CA ILE A 54 -3.62 16.68 -3.20
C ILE A 54 -4.22 15.94 -1.99
N THR A 55 -5.29 15.20 -2.20
CA THR A 55 -5.93 14.35 -1.19
C THR A 55 -5.54 12.89 -1.41
N ILE A 56 -5.14 12.20 -0.35
CA ILE A 56 -4.68 10.80 -0.43
C ILE A 56 -5.62 9.89 0.35
N ALA A 57 -6.01 8.79 -0.29
CA ALA A 57 -6.74 7.69 0.32
C ALA A 57 -6.01 6.36 0.07
N THR A 58 -6.35 5.33 0.85
CA THR A 58 -5.74 3.99 0.71
C THR A 58 -6.77 2.89 0.55
N GLN A 59 -7.93 3.23 -0.04
CA GLN A 59 -9.04 2.31 -0.17
C GLN A 59 -8.74 1.24 -1.24
N GLY A 60 -8.94 -0.04 -0.88
CA GLY A 60 -8.82 -1.17 -1.82
C GLY A 60 -7.39 -1.55 -2.25
N GLY A 61 -6.34 -0.92 -1.73
CA GLY A 61 -4.95 -1.21 -2.11
C GLY A 61 -4.67 -0.89 -3.59
N SER A 62 -3.62 -1.48 -4.17
CA SER A 62 -3.22 -1.18 -5.55
C SER A 62 -4.31 -1.50 -6.58
N ALA A 63 -4.98 -2.65 -6.46
CA ALA A 63 -6.07 -3.04 -7.36
C ALA A 63 -7.26 -2.06 -7.25
N GLY A 64 -7.64 -1.68 -6.03
CA GLY A 64 -8.71 -0.69 -5.81
C GLY A 64 -8.38 0.67 -6.43
N GLY A 65 -7.15 1.15 -6.28
CA GLY A 65 -6.70 2.40 -6.89
C GLY A 65 -6.76 2.37 -8.42
N ILE A 66 -6.32 1.27 -9.05
CA ILE A 66 -6.39 1.10 -10.51
C ILE A 66 -7.85 1.14 -10.99
N SER A 67 -8.75 0.41 -10.33
CA SER A 67 -10.18 0.42 -10.68
C SER A 67 -10.85 1.77 -10.45
N GLN A 68 -10.50 2.49 -9.37
CA GLN A 68 -11.01 3.84 -9.10
C GLN A 68 -10.56 4.86 -10.14
N LEU A 69 -9.31 4.76 -10.60
CA LEU A 69 -8.77 5.60 -11.68
C LEU A 69 -9.50 5.31 -13.00
N ALA A 70 -9.68 4.03 -13.33
CA ALA A 70 -10.42 3.63 -14.52
C ALA A 70 -11.88 4.09 -14.51
N ALA A 71 -12.49 4.16 -13.32
CA ALA A 71 -13.84 4.68 -13.12
C ALA A 71 -13.92 6.22 -13.09
N GLY A 72 -12.80 6.94 -13.22
CA GLY A 72 -12.74 8.41 -13.17
C GLY A 72 -13.05 8.99 -11.79
N GLN A 73 -12.93 8.20 -10.71
CA GLN A 73 -13.22 8.64 -9.35
C GLN A 73 -12.04 9.39 -8.70
N ILE A 74 -10.83 9.10 -9.17
CA ILE A 74 -9.57 9.67 -8.71
C ILE A 74 -8.73 10.07 -9.93
N ASP A 75 -7.77 10.96 -9.72
CA ASP A 75 -6.86 11.44 -10.77
C ASP A 75 -5.57 10.62 -10.82
N ILE A 76 -5.13 10.07 -9.68
CA ILE A 76 -3.87 9.33 -9.56
C ILE A 76 -4.09 8.00 -8.81
N ALA A 77 -3.80 6.88 -9.46
CA ALA A 77 -3.74 5.58 -8.78
C ALA A 77 -2.38 5.36 -8.13
N LEU A 78 -2.38 5.08 -6.82
CA LEU A 78 -1.19 4.63 -6.11
C LEU A 78 -1.06 3.11 -6.25
N SER A 79 0.02 2.64 -6.87
CA SER A 79 0.24 1.20 -7.07
C SER A 79 1.65 0.77 -6.65
N SER A 80 1.73 -0.34 -5.92
CA SER A 80 3.01 -1.03 -5.61
C SER A 80 3.20 -2.28 -6.48
N LYS A 81 2.46 -2.36 -7.59
CA LYS A 81 2.59 -3.39 -8.62
C LYS A 81 2.50 -2.74 -10.01
N PRO A 82 3.15 -3.32 -11.03
CA PRO A 82 2.87 -2.93 -12.41
C PRO A 82 1.39 -3.12 -12.73
N ILE A 83 0.87 -2.31 -13.64
CA ILE A 83 -0.47 -2.50 -14.18
C ILE A 83 -0.45 -3.80 -14.99
N ALA A 84 -1.34 -4.72 -14.62
CA ALA A 84 -1.43 -6.02 -15.26
C ALA A 84 -2.16 -5.88 -16.62
N GLU A 85 -1.93 -6.81 -17.53
CA GLU A 85 -2.58 -6.76 -18.84
C GLU A 85 -4.09 -7.00 -18.72
N GLU A 86 -4.50 -7.76 -17.71
CA GLU A 86 -5.90 -7.96 -17.35
C GLU A 86 -6.57 -6.65 -16.93
N ASP A 87 -5.86 -5.78 -16.21
CA ASP A 87 -6.37 -4.47 -15.80
C ASP A 87 -6.56 -3.54 -17.01
N ARG A 88 -5.63 -3.57 -17.98
CA ARG A 88 -5.76 -2.84 -19.25
C ARG A 88 -6.93 -3.37 -20.09
N THR A 89 -7.05 -4.68 -20.19
CA THR A 89 -8.13 -5.34 -20.94
C THR A 89 -9.50 -5.07 -20.32
N ALA A 90 -9.59 -5.01 -18.99
CA ALA A 90 -10.82 -4.68 -18.28
C ALA A 90 -11.24 -3.22 -18.45
N HIS A 91 -10.29 -2.32 -18.72
CA HIS A 91 -10.51 -0.89 -18.83
C HIS A 91 -9.93 -0.30 -20.13
N PRO A 92 -10.41 -0.73 -21.31
CA PRO A 92 -9.79 -0.40 -22.61
C PRO A 92 -9.93 1.08 -23.01
N LYS A 93 -10.80 1.83 -22.32
CA LYS A 93 -11.01 3.27 -22.53
C LYS A 93 -10.10 4.14 -21.66
N THR A 94 -9.38 3.54 -20.72
CA THR A 94 -8.49 4.24 -19.82
C THR A 94 -7.07 4.10 -20.33
N ASP A 95 -6.44 5.21 -20.69
CA ASP A 95 -5.02 5.23 -21.00
C ASP A 95 -4.22 5.30 -19.69
N PHE A 96 -3.66 4.16 -19.29
CA PHE A 96 -2.89 4.07 -18.06
C PHE A 96 -1.45 4.53 -18.28
N VAL A 97 -1.16 5.76 -17.88
CA VAL A 97 0.20 6.29 -17.83
C VAL A 97 0.85 5.89 -16.50
N THR A 98 1.93 5.12 -16.56
CA THR A 98 2.68 4.67 -15.38
C THR A 98 3.96 5.48 -15.18
N THR A 99 4.11 6.10 -14.01
CA THR A 99 5.37 6.75 -13.60
C THR A 99 5.99 5.99 -12.43
N GLN A 100 7.20 5.47 -12.62
CA GLN A 100 7.93 4.80 -11.55
C GLN A 100 8.55 5.84 -10.61
N ILE A 101 8.17 5.79 -9.34
CA ILE A 101 8.66 6.71 -8.29
C ILE A 101 9.70 6.05 -7.38
N GLY A 102 9.83 4.72 -7.42
CA GLY A 102 10.75 3.98 -6.55
C GLY A 102 10.67 2.46 -6.73
N SER A 103 11.51 1.75 -5.98
CA SER A 103 11.53 0.29 -5.91
C SER A 103 11.57 -0.15 -4.45
N ASP A 104 10.79 -1.17 -4.12
CA ASP A 104 10.66 -1.73 -2.77
C ASP A 104 10.90 -3.25 -2.82
N ALA A 105 11.39 -3.82 -1.71
CA ALA A 105 11.65 -5.24 -1.53
C ALA A 105 10.68 -5.84 -0.51
N VAL A 106 10.00 -6.92 -0.91
CA VAL A 106 9.12 -7.67 0.00
C VAL A 106 9.90 -8.79 0.65
N GLY A 107 9.98 -8.76 1.99
CA GLY A 107 10.64 -9.80 2.80
C GLY A 107 9.66 -10.65 3.60
N VAL A 108 10.03 -11.90 3.88
CA VAL A 108 9.37 -12.75 4.87
C VAL A 108 10.06 -12.55 6.21
N ILE A 109 9.29 -12.29 7.26
CA ILE A 109 9.79 -12.09 8.62
C ILE A 109 9.43 -13.31 9.46
N VAL A 110 10.41 -13.82 10.20
CA VAL A 110 10.23 -14.86 11.21
C VAL A 110 10.35 -14.28 12.61
N THR A 111 9.81 -14.97 13.61
CA THR A 111 9.92 -14.54 14.99
C THR A 111 11.34 -14.72 15.52
N LYS A 112 11.71 -13.92 16.54
CA LYS A 112 13.05 -13.97 17.15
C LYS A 112 13.50 -15.37 17.59
N PRO A 113 12.67 -16.20 18.25
CA PRO A 113 13.09 -17.55 18.65
C PRO A 113 13.47 -18.44 17.46
N VAL A 114 12.79 -18.29 16.33
CA VAL A 114 13.06 -19.06 15.10
C VAL A 114 14.38 -18.61 14.48
N ALA A 115 14.62 -17.29 14.43
CA ALA A 115 15.87 -16.74 13.92
C ALA A 115 17.08 -17.10 14.81
N ASP A 116 16.94 -16.99 16.14
CA ASP A 116 18.00 -17.29 17.11
C ASP A 116 18.38 -18.78 17.09
N ALA A 117 17.44 -19.66 16.74
CA ALA A 117 17.67 -21.10 16.57
C ALA A 117 18.36 -21.47 15.25
N GLY A 118 18.64 -20.51 14.36
CA GLY A 118 19.44 -20.73 13.15
C GLY A 118 18.71 -20.62 11.82
N VAL A 119 17.39 -20.40 11.81
CA VAL A 119 16.62 -20.19 10.57
C VAL A 119 16.85 -18.77 10.06
N LYS A 120 17.95 -18.57 9.33
CA LYS A 120 18.38 -17.26 8.80
C LYS A 120 18.07 -17.06 7.32
N ASN A 121 17.94 -18.14 6.56
CA ASN A 121 17.64 -18.12 5.15
C ASN A 121 16.59 -19.18 4.83
N LEU A 122 15.63 -18.82 3.98
CA LEU A 122 14.61 -19.72 3.49
C LEU A 122 14.62 -19.69 1.97
N THR A 123 14.58 -20.87 1.34
CA THR A 123 14.41 -20.98 -0.11
C THR A 123 12.97 -20.68 -0.50
N ALA A 124 12.73 -20.33 -1.77
CA ALA A 124 11.38 -20.10 -2.28
C ALA A 124 10.45 -21.32 -2.07
N ASP A 125 10.98 -22.54 -2.19
CA ASP A 125 10.21 -23.78 -1.96
C ASP A 125 9.87 -23.98 -0.48
N GLN A 126 10.75 -23.62 0.45
CA GLN A 126 10.46 -23.66 1.88
C GLN A 126 9.39 -22.63 2.24
N VAL A 127 9.48 -21.40 1.70
CA VAL A 127 8.44 -20.38 1.86
C VAL A 127 7.12 -20.88 1.29
N ARG A 128 7.13 -21.51 0.10
CA ARG A 128 5.94 -22.15 -0.48
C ARG A 128 5.33 -23.18 0.48
N GLY A 129 6.15 -24.07 1.02
CA GLY A 129 5.72 -25.11 1.97
C GLY A 129 5.08 -24.53 3.24
N LEU A 130 5.61 -23.43 3.77
CA LEU A 130 5.05 -22.71 4.91
C LEU A 130 3.68 -22.11 4.56
N PHE A 131 3.56 -21.37 3.44
CA PHE A 131 2.30 -20.72 3.04
C PHE A 131 1.22 -21.72 2.58
N GLU A 132 1.60 -22.89 2.09
CA GLU A 132 0.67 -23.99 1.75
C GLU A 132 0.29 -24.87 2.95
N GLY A 133 0.93 -24.67 4.11
CA GLY A 133 0.72 -25.49 5.31
C GLY A 133 1.26 -26.92 5.19
N LYS A 134 2.21 -27.16 4.27
CA LYS A 134 2.92 -28.44 4.15
C LYS A 134 4.01 -28.57 5.21
N ILE A 135 4.66 -27.46 5.54
CA ILE A 135 5.61 -27.35 6.65
C ILE A 135 4.84 -26.78 7.83
N THR A 136 4.75 -27.56 8.90
CA THR A 136 3.89 -27.24 10.04
C THR A 136 4.68 -27.04 11.32
N ASN A 137 5.95 -27.45 11.35
CA ASN A 137 6.85 -27.23 12.46
C ASN A 137 8.20 -26.66 12.01
N TRP A 138 8.73 -25.70 12.76
CA TRP A 138 10.02 -25.06 12.45
C TRP A 138 11.21 -26.03 12.52
N SER A 139 11.08 -27.15 13.25
CA SER A 139 12.14 -28.18 13.29
C SER A 139 12.39 -28.83 11.92
N GLU A 140 11.40 -28.83 11.02
CA GLU A 140 11.54 -29.33 9.65
C GLU A 140 12.52 -28.47 8.82
N LEU A 141 12.80 -27.25 9.28
CA LEU A 141 13.70 -26.28 8.66
C LEU A 141 14.98 -26.05 9.48
N GLY A 142 15.29 -26.94 10.43
CA GLY A 142 16.42 -26.79 11.33
C GLY A 142 16.22 -25.74 12.42
N GLY A 143 14.98 -25.30 12.66
CA GLY A 143 14.60 -24.39 13.72
C GLY A 143 14.18 -25.09 15.01
N PRO A 144 13.58 -24.35 15.96
CA PRO A 144 13.11 -24.91 17.21
C PRO A 144 11.87 -25.79 16.99
N LYS A 145 11.57 -26.67 17.94
CA LYS A 145 10.34 -27.49 17.93
C LYS A 145 9.12 -26.62 18.28
N LEU A 146 8.70 -25.78 17.33
CA LEU A 146 7.59 -24.83 17.44
C LEU A 146 6.68 -24.94 16.23
N ASP A 147 5.38 -24.85 16.45
CA ASP A 147 4.40 -24.86 15.38
C ASP A 147 4.49 -23.61 14.50
N VAL A 148 4.18 -23.78 13.22
CA VAL A 148 4.18 -22.72 12.23
C VAL A 148 2.80 -22.06 12.17
N PHE A 149 2.78 -20.75 12.38
CA PHE A 149 1.62 -19.90 12.11
C PHE A 149 1.99 -18.83 11.10
N VAL A 150 1.28 -18.81 9.97
CA VAL A 150 1.50 -17.84 8.89
C VAL A 150 0.53 -16.68 9.02
N TYR A 151 1.08 -15.47 9.15
CA TYR A 151 0.32 -14.22 9.05
C TYR A 151 0.38 -13.72 7.61
N ASP A 152 -0.75 -13.73 6.92
CA ASP A 152 -0.86 -13.31 5.51
C ASP A 152 -1.82 -12.11 5.36
N LYS A 153 -1.61 -11.31 4.32
CA LYS A 153 -2.53 -10.22 3.93
C LYS A 153 -3.60 -10.75 2.97
N GLU A 154 -4.71 -10.02 2.88
CA GLU A 154 -5.79 -10.31 1.93
C GLU A 154 -5.28 -10.36 0.47
N PRO A 155 -5.86 -11.25 -0.37
CA PRO A 155 -5.57 -11.29 -1.80
C PRO A 155 -5.84 -9.93 -2.49
N GLY A 156 -5.06 -9.62 -3.54
CA GLY A 156 -5.19 -8.37 -4.29
C GLY A 156 -4.44 -7.16 -3.69
N ARG A 157 -3.72 -7.36 -2.57
CA ARG A 157 -2.74 -6.38 -2.06
C ARG A 157 -1.43 -6.50 -2.85
N GLY A 158 -0.83 -5.36 -3.24
CA GLY A 158 0.36 -5.34 -4.08
C GLY A 158 1.55 -6.14 -3.52
N THR A 159 1.84 -6.04 -2.22
CA THR A 159 2.91 -6.86 -1.59
C THR A 159 2.62 -8.36 -1.63
N ARG A 160 1.34 -8.75 -1.57
CA ARG A 160 0.94 -10.16 -1.68
C ARG A 160 1.14 -10.69 -3.09
N GLU A 161 0.81 -9.88 -4.10
CA GLU A 161 1.01 -10.25 -5.51
C GLU A 161 2.49 -10.40 -5.86
N VAL A 162 3.36 -9.53 -5.32
CA VAL A 162 4.81 -9.66 -5.47
C VAL A 162 5.31 -10.96 -4.84
N LEU A 163 4.86 -11.28 -3.62
CA LEU A 163 5.21 -12.54 -2.96
C LEU A 163 4.69 -13.76 -3.73
N ASP A 164 3.46 -13.72 -4.24
CA ASP A 164 2.89 -14.82 -5.03
C ASP A 164 3.68 -15.07 -6.30
N LYS A 165 4.05 -14.00 -7.02
CA LYS A 165 4.87 -14.10 -8.22
C LYS A 165 6.24 -14.69 -7.92
N TYR A 166 6.85 -14.32 -6.80
CA TYR A 166 8.15 -14.86 -6.40
C TYR A 166 8.07 -16.34 -5.98
N VAL A 167 7.07 -16.71 -5.18
CA VAL A 167 6.94 -18.06 -4.60
C VAL A 167 6.33 -19.06 -5.58
N TYR A 168 5.38 -18.66 -6.42
CA TYR A 168 4.60 -19.55 -7.30
C TYR A 168 4.81 -19.28 -8.80
N GLY A 169 5.56 -18.23 -9.16
CA GLY A 169 5.67 -17.80 -10.55
C GLY A 169 4.34 -17.23 -11.07
N THR A 170 4.06 -17.42 -12.36
CA THR A 170 2.81 -16.98 -13.01
C THR A 170 1.61 -17.87 -12.70
N ARG A 171 1.80 -18.98 -11.98
CA ARG A 171 0.75 -19.97 -11.70
C ARG A 171 0.08 -19.67 -10.36
N ARG A 172 -1.11 -19.07 -10.39
CA ARG A 172 -1.92 -18.85 -9.17
C ARG A 172 -2.24 -20.21 -8.52
N PRO A 173 -1.87 -20.46 -7.25
CA PRO A 173 -2.25 -21.69 -6.58
C PRO A 173 -3.77 -21.74 -6.36
N ARG A 174 -4.39 -22.89 -6.62
CA ARG A 174 -5.75 -23.19 -6.16
C ARG A 174 -5.71 -23.28 -4.64
N ARG A 175 -6.20 -22.26 -3.94
CA ARG A 175 -6.17 -22.22 -2.47
C ARG A 175 -7.26 -23.11 -1.88
N ARG A 176 -6.89 -23.98 -0.93
CA ARG A 176 -7.80 -24.35 0.18
C ARG A 176 -7.98 -23.10 1.03
N ARG A 177 -9.22 -22.83 1.46
CA ARG A 177 -9.52 -21.76 2.42
C ARG A 177 -8.73 -22.04 3.71
N THR A 178 -7.59 -21.38 3.89
CA THR A 178 -7.07 -21.16 5.24
C THR A 178 -8.16 -20.36 5.94
N PRO A 179 -8.61 -20.73 7.15
CA PRO A 179 -9.47 -19.84 7.91
C PRO A 179 -8.67 -18.56 8.09
N THR A 180 -9.13 -17.47 7.49
CA THR A 180 -8.81 -16.14 8.00
C THR A 180 -9.50 -16.09 9.35
N THR A 181 -8.88 -16.68 10.37
CA THR A 181 -9.29 -16.43 11.74
C THR A 181 -8.85 -15.01 12.04
N SER A 182 -9.69 -14.06 11.62
CA SER A 182 -10.20 -13.05 12.54
C SER A 182 -10.91 -13.80 13.68
N ARG A 183 -10.13 -14.52 14.50
CA ARG A 183 -10.50 -14.73 15.88
C ARG A 183 -9.78 -13.61 16.59
N SER A 184 -10.52 -12.57 16.92
CA SER A 184 -10.28 -11.80 18.14
C SER A 184 -10.39 -12.74 19.35
N SER A 185 -9.55 -13.77 19.43
CA SER A 185 -9.15 -14.26 20.73
C SER A 185 -8.32 -13.13 21.28
N ALA A 186 -8.89 -12.45 22.27
CA ALA A 186 -8.22 -11.53 23.16
C ALA A 186 -7.01 -12.24 23.79
N ALA A 187 -5.92 -12.36 23.04
CA ALA A 187 -4.60 -12.39 23.62
C ALA A 187 -4.35 -10.94 24.01
N THR A 188 -4.81 -10.59 25.21
CA THR A 188 -4.46 -9.34 25.86
C THR A 188 -2.95 -9.23 25.79
N TRP A 189 -2.47 -8.37 24.90
CA TRP A 189 -1.08 -7.98 24.84
C TRP A 189 -0.76 -7.38 26.22
N ARG A 190 -0.09 -8.16 27.07
CA ARG A 190 0.46 -7.64 28.31
C ARG A 190 1.81 -7.02 27.94
N PRO A 191 1.98 -5.69 28.01
CA PRO A 191 3.31 -5.12 27.90
C PRO A 191 4.19 -5.76 28.98
N ALA A 192 5.35 -6.28 28.58
CA ALA A 192 6.34 -6.82 29.50
C ALA A 192 6.82 -5.68 30.43
N THR A 193 6.19 -5.56 31.60
CA THR A 193 6.48 -4.54 32.61
C THR A 193 7.32 -5.08 33.76
N SER A 194 7.90 -6.28 33.65
CA SER A 194 8.84 -6.76 34.66
C SER A 194 9.90 -7.66 34.03
N TRP A 195 10.98 -7.03 33.57
CA TRP A 195 12.26 -7.71 33.44
C TRP A 195 12.84 -7.91 34.85
N SER A 196 13.06 -9.16 35.26
CA SER A 196 13.81 -9.48 36.48
C SER A 196 15.20 -9.99 36.07
N PRO A 197 16.29 -9.44 36.63
CA PRO A 197 17.63 -9.92 36.32
C PRO A 197 17.90 -11.30 36.96
N PRO A 198 18.81 -12.10 36.39
CA PRO A 198 19.24 -13.38 36.97
C PRO A 198 19.94 -13.17 38.33
N PRO A 199 19.90 -14.17 39.24
CA PRO A 199 20.43 -14.04 40.59
C PRO A 199 21.95 -13.84 40.59
N GLY A 200 22.44 -12.85 41.34
CA GLY A 200 23.88 -12.65 41.61
C GLY A 200 24.48 -11.30 41.20
N ARG A 201 23.69 -10.33 40.70
CA ARG A 201 24.17 -8.94 40.49
C ARG A 201 23.22 -7.96 41.17
N SER A 202 23.72 -7.28 42.20
CA SER A 202 23.03 -6.16 42.86
C SER A 202 22.88 -4.98 41.89
N ALA A 203 21.66 -4.51 41.70
CA ALA A 203 21.36 -3.25 41.01
C ALA A 203 21.64 -2.06 41.95
N PRO A 204 22.16 -0.91 41.45
CA PRO A 204 22.10 0.34 42.21
C PRO A 204 20.84 1.16 41.86
N CYS A 205 19.99 1.31 42.89
CA CYS A 205 19.10 2.43 43.26
C CYS A 205 17.86 2.87 42.42
N PRO A 206 16.82 3.44 43.09
CA PRO A 206 15.41 3.41 42.68
C PRO A 206 14.87 4.80 42.22
N PRO A 207 13.56 4.97 41.90
CA PRO A 207 13.06 5.96 40.95
C PRO A 207 12.68 7.32 41.57
N ALA A 208 12.74 8.37 40.75
CA ALA A 208 12.17 9.67 41.09
C ALA A 208 10.63 9.63 41.01
N SER A 209 10.02 10.09 42.09
CA SER A 209 8.60 10.08 42.43
C SER A 209 7.74 11.11 41.69
N SER A 210 6.50 10.69 41.42
CA SER A 210 5.23 11.42 41.25
C SER A 210 5.13 12.92 41.64
N ARG A 211 4.55 13.71 40.72
CA ARG A 211 3.55 14.80 40.93
C ARG A 211 2.67 14.80 39.64
N GLY A 212 1.34 14.81 39.61
CA GLY A 212 0.31 15.30 40.54
C GLY A 212 -0.16 16.70 40.12
N GLY A 213 -1.33 16.82 39.47
CA GLY A 213 -2.05 18.09 39.20
C GLY A 213 -2.69 18.17 37.79
N THR A 214 -3.95 17.77 37.57
CA THR A 214 -5.24 18.52 37.66
C THR A 214 -5.53 19.53 36.54
N SER A 215 -6.64 19.25 35.82
CA SER A 215 -7.68 20.14 35.24
C SER A 215 -7.37 21.19 34.15
N SER A 216 -8.08 21.02 33.01
CA SER A 216 -8.63 21.87 31.91
C SER A 216 -8.66 23.42 32.05
N PRO A 217 -9.20 24.19 31.08
CA PRO A 217 -9.09 24.19 29.60
C PRO A 217 -8.74 25.59 29.02
N TRP A 218 -8.21 25.65 27.78
CA TRP A 218 -8.49 26.68 26.75
C TRP A 218 -8.28 26.04 25.38
#